data_AF-U5ERV6-F1
#
_entry.id   AF-U5ERV6-F1
#
_cell.length_a   1.000
_cell.length_b   1.000
_cell.length_c   1.000
_cell.angle_alpha   90.00
_cell.angle_beta   90.00
_cell.angle_gamma   90.00
#
_symmetry.space_group_name_H-M   'P 1'
#
loop_
_entity.id
_entity.type
_entity.pdbx_description
1 polymer ?
#
loop_
_entity_poly.entity_id
_entity_poly.type
_entity_poly.pdbx_seq_one_letter_code
_entity_poly.pdbx_strand_id
1 'polypeptide(L)'
;DKTESTNKKKTSKGAKIKRRKVKRDSNAPKFPLTGYVRYMNETRETLRQNNPTLSAVDITKMVAEGWTNLDEDKKRPYLEAAEVDKERYNKELLEYNQLNESKKIKLSENEQNNTDHDQPPIINGQSNSTNNNHTSLNGTKDEKKEIRIGDYEIPIFTEEFLDHNKIIDSELRLLRKSNIDYEQQNSVLEKHVENMKNGISKLENETKILNNKNKILQTYLDKLRSTLANALHSLPLQSNDELNGATLDNIDKYMNELKSRAQSNSHGHSLNKAKDIIRKLDLQHLSTI
;
A
#
# COMPACT_ATOMS: atom_id res chain seq x y z
N ASP A 1 -9.44 80.77 8.97
CA ASP A 1 -9.34 79.45 8.32
C ASP A 1 -9.38 78.35 9.36
N LYS A 2 -10.48 77.60 9.40
CA LYS A 2 -10.59 76.20 8.92
C LYS A 2 -9.84 75.23 9.84
N THR A 3 -10.54 74.63 10.81
CA THR A 3 -11.12 73.26 10.77
C THR A 3 -10.00 72.19 10.82
N GLU A 4 -10.07 71.04 11.48
CA GLU A 4 -11.20 70.25 11.97
C GLU A 4 -10.66 69.11 12.86
N SER A 5 -11.39 68.81 13.91
CA SER A 5 -11.25 67.62 14.75
C SER A 5 -11.60 66.38 13.92
N THR A 6 -10.68 65.41 13.77
CA THR A 6 -11.01 64.11 13.16
C THR A 6 -11.02 62.99 14.19
N ASN A 7 -12.26 62.57 14.42
CA ASN A 7 -12.78 61.52 15.25
C ASN A 7 -12.26 60.13 14.82
N LYS A 8 -11.64 59.38 15.75
CA LYS A 8 -11.29 57.96 15.59
C LYS A 8 -12.58 57.13 15.48
N LYS A 9 -13.07 56.90 14.25
CA LYS A 9 -14.14 55.92 13.97
C LYS A 9 -13.55 54.55 13.63
N LYS A 10 -13.95 53.59 14.45
CA LYS A 10 -13.75 52.14 14.37
C LYS A 10 -13.97 51.60 12.95
N THR A 11 -12.94 51.00 12.35
CA THR A 11 -13.12 50.13 11.19
C THR A 11 -13.56 48.74 11.66
N SER A 12 -14.77 48.37 11.25
CA SER A 12 -15.39 47.08 11.47
C SER A 12 -14.58 45.96 10.83
N LYS A 13 -14.21 44.96 11.63
CA LYS A 13 -13.55 43.72 11.20
C LYS A 13 -14.31 43.07 10.04
N GLY A 14 -13.64 42.95 8.88
CA GLY A 14 -14.13 42.22 7.72
C GLY A 14 -14.50 40.78 8.08
N ALA A 15 -15.70 40.38 7.67
CA ALA A 15 -16.22 39.03 7.85
C ALA A 15 -15.36 38.03 7.06
N LYS A 16 -14.76 37.07 7.77
CA LYS A 16 -14.01 35.95 7.17
C LYS A 16 -14.94 35.17 6.23
N ILE A 17 -14.64 35.17 4.94
CA ILE A 17 -15.28 34.34 3.92
C ILE A 17 -15.17 32.89 4.37
N LYS A 18 -16.29 32.27 4.76
CA LYS A 18 -16.37 30.85 5.12
C LYS A 18 -16.23 30.03 3.84
N ARG A 19 -15.06 29.40 3.64
CA ARG A 19 -14.85 28.39 2.59
C ARG A 19 -15.96 27.34 2.66
N ARG A 20 -16.70 27.14 1.57
CA ARG A 20 -17.71 26.08 1.45
C ARG A 20 -17.01 24.73 1.63
N LYS A 21 -17.42 23.98 2.65
CA LYS A 21 -16.96 22.59 2.86
C LYS A 21 -17.44 21.77 1.67
N VAL A 22 -16.49 21.25 0.88
CA VAL A 22 -16.77 20.18 -0.10
C VAL A 22 -17.46 19.05 0.67
N LYS A 23 -18.64 18.63 0.21
CA LYS A 23 -19.35 17.49 0.80
C LYS A 23 -18.47 16.27 0.58
N ARG A 24 -17.81 15.79 1.65
CA ARG A 24 -17.05 14.54 1.60
C ARG A 24 -18.05 13.39 1.41
N ASP A 25 -17.67 12.42 0.58
CA ASP A 25 -18.42 11.18 0.43
C ASP A 25 -18.65 10.57 1.82
N SER A 26 -19.90 10.19 2.10
CA SER A 26 -20.30 9.62 3.38
C SER A 26 -19.63 8.27 3.66
N ASN A 27 -19.13 7.60 2.62
CA ASN A 27 -18.49 6.30 2.73
C ASN A 27 -16.95 6.37 2.83
N ALA A 28 -16.36 7.56 2.72
CA ALA A 28 -14.92 7.72 2.86
C ALA A 28 -14.49 7.59 4.34
N PRO A 29 -13.39 6.88 4.63
CA PRO A 29 -12.89 6.74 5.99
C PRO A 29 -12.55 8.10 6.62
N LYS A 30 -12.79 8.23 7.93
CA LYS A 30 -12.56 9.48 8.66
C LYS A 30 -11.08 9.65 8.97
N PHE A 31 -10.54 10.84 8.72
CA PHE A 31 -9.14 11.16 9.00
C PHE A 31 -8.76 10.83 10.47
N PRO A 32 -7.57 10.28 10.71
CA PRO A 32 -7.12 9.91 12.03
C PRO A 32 -6.85 11.17 12.86
N LEU A 33 -7.09 11.08 14.16
CA LEU A 33 -6.81 12.17 15.11
C LEU A 33 -5.36 12.08 15.55
N THR A 34 -4.64 13.21 15.43
CA THR A 34 -3.27 13.32 15.95
C THR A 34 -3.25 13.31 17.48
N GLY A 35 -2.11 12.95 18.07
CA GLY A 35 -1.97 12.88 19.54
C GLY A 35 -2.31 14.20 20.24
N TYR A 36 -1.90 15.33 19.64
CA TYR A 36 -2.28 16.65 20.13
C TYR A 36 -3.79 16.90 20.08
N VAL A 37 -4.48 16.51 18.99
CA VAL A 37 -5.93 16.69 18.87
C VAL A 37 -6.68 15.82 19.88
N ARG A 38 -6.17 14.62 20.18
CA ARG A 38 -6.70 13.75 21.24
C ARG A 38 -6.59 14.41 22.60
N TYR A 39 -5.39 14.86 22.96
CA TYR A 39 -5.14 15.61 24.19
C TYR A 39 -6.00 16.87 24.27
N MET A 40 -6.12 17.62 23.17
CA MET A 40 -6.94 18.83 23.11
C MET A 40 -8.41 18.53 23.35
N ASN A 41 -8.97 17.47 22.77
CA ASN A 41 -10.37 17.13 22.96
C ASN A 41 -10.69 16.80 24.42
N GLU A 42 -9.80 16.06 25.10
CA GLU A 42 -9.96 15.70 26.51
C GLU A 42 -9.78 16.91 27.44
N THR A 43 -8.70 17.67 27.27
CA THR A 43 -8.37 18.78 28.18
C THR A 43 -9.22 20.02 27.97
N ARG A 44 -9.68 20.29 26.74
CA ARG A 44 -10.48 21.48 26.44
C ARG A 44 -11.81 21.49 27.19
N GLU A 45 -12.41 20.34 27.45
CA GLU A 45 -13.65 20.24 28.22
C GLU A 45 -13.42 20.55 29.70
N THR A 46 -12.37 19.96 30.29
CA THR A 46 -11.98 20.25 31.68
C THR A 46 -11.63 21.72 31.90
N LEU A 47 -10.87 22.34 30.98
CA LEU A 47 -10.49 23.75 31.07
C LEU A 47 -11.67 24.70 30.88
N ARG A 48 -12.68 24.30 30.09
CA ARG A 48 -13.92 25.06 29.91
C ARG A 48 -14.79 25.04 31.16
N GLN A 49 -14.85 23.90 31.84
CA GLN A 49 -15.59 23.76 33.11
C GLN A 49 -14.91 24.56 34.23
N ASN A 50 -13.58 24.51 34.30
CA ASN A 50 -12.81 25.23 35.32
C ASN A 50 -12.73 26.74 35.06
N ASN A 51 -12.85 27.17 33.80
CA ASN A 51 -12.79 28.57 33.41
C ASN A 51 -13.97 28.97 32.50
N PRO A 52 -15.20 29.00 33.05
CA PRO A 52 -16.41 29.27 32.26
C PRO A 52 -16.48 30.70 31.72
N THR A 53 -15.68 31.62 32.26
CA THR A 53 -15.61 33.04 31.86
C THR A 53 -14.62 33.30 30.72
N LEU A 54 -13.70 32.36 30.43
CA LEU A 54 -12.68 32.52 29.40
C LEU A 54 -13.22 32.23 28.00
N SER A 55 -12.68 32.93 27.00
CA SER A 55 -13.03 32.70 25.61
C SER A 55 -12.51 31.34 25.14
N ALA A 56 -13.22 30.72 24.18
CA ALA A 56 -12.78 29.48 23.56
C ALA A 56 -11.38 29.57 22.91
N VAL A 57 -10.96 30.78 22.52
CA VAL A 57 -9.62 31.06 21.99
C VAL A 57 -8.56 30.94 23.09
N ASP A 58 -8.82 31.51 24.26
CA ASP A 58 -7.91 31.49 25.41
C ASP A 58 -7.76 30.07 25.96
N ILE A 59 -8.86 29.32 26.03
CA ILE A 59 -8.84 27.90 26.40
C ILE A 59 -7.98 27.08 25.44
N THR A 60 -8.09 27.34 24.13
CA THR A 60 -7.29 26.62 23.13
C THR A 60 -5.80 26.95 23.27
N LYS A 61 -5.47 28.19 23.64
CA LYS A 61 -4.09 28.60 23.92
C LYS A 61 -3.52 27.89 25.14
N MET A 62 -4.29 27.81 26.23
CA MET A 62 -3.89 27.06 27.44
C MET A 62 -3.68 25.58 27.17
N VAL A 63 -4.51 24.97 26.32
CA VAL A 63 -4.32 23.57 25.89
C VAL A 63 -3.02 23.41 25.11
N ALA A 64 -2.73 24.31 24.18
CA ALA A 64 -1.50 24.27 23.39
C ALA A 64 -0.24 24.38 24.29
N GLU A 65 -0.25 25.33 25.24
CA GLU A 65 0.82 25.50 26.23
C GLU A 65 0.94 24.28 27.15
N GLY A 66 -0.18 23.69 27.57
CA GLY A 66 -0.21 22.47 28.36
C GLY A 66 0.39 21.28 27.60
N TRP A 67 0.11 21.15 26.30
CA TRP A 67 0.72 20.10 25.47
C TRP A 67 2.22 20.32 25.29
N THR A 68 2.69 21.54 25.03
CA THR A 68 4.13 21.77 24.88
C THR A 68 4.90 21.44 26.16
N ASN A 69 4.33 21.77 27.32
CA ASN A 69 4.94 21.56 28.63
C ASN A 69 4.70 20.17 29.24
N LEU A 70 3.92 19.31 28.58
CA LEU A 70 3.63 17.96 29.07
C LEU A 70 4.87 17.07 28.95
N ASP A 71 5.15 16.28 29.99
CA ASP A 71 6.25 15.29 29.99
C ASP A 71 6.09 14.27 28.86
N GLU A 72 7.21 13.78 28.33
CA GLU A 72 7.21 12.78 27.24
C GLU A 72 6.46 11.50 27.62
N ASP A 73 6.57 11.05 28.88
CA ASP A 73 5.85 9.87 29.39
C ASP A 73 4.32 10.04 29.37
N LYS A 74 3.84 11.27 29.60
CA LYS A 74 2.42 11.59 29.56
C LYS A 74 1.93 11.90 28.14
N LYS A 75 2.82 12.35 27.25
CA LYS A 75 2.55 12.49 25.81
C LYS A 75 2.48 11.14 25.10
N ARG A 76 3.32 10.18 25.50
CA ARG A 76 3.46 8.86 24.89
C ARG A 76 2.13 8.14 24.63
N PRO A 77 1.19 7.98 25.59
CA PRO A 77 -0.08 7.31 25.33
C PRO A 77 -0.92 8.01 24.25
N TYR A 78 -0.88 9.34 24.17
CA TYR A 78 -1.60 10.08 23.13
C TYR A 78 -0.98 9.91 21.75
N LEU A 79 0.35 9.82 21.67
CA LEU A 79 1.08 9.57 20.43
C LEU A 79 0.89 8.13 19.94
N GLU A 80 0.97 7.16 20.85
CA GLU A 80 0.72 5.74 20.55
C GLU A 80 -0.72 5.52 20.07
N ALA A 81 -1.71 6.07 20.77
CA ALA A 81 -3.10 6.02 20.34
C ALA A 81 -3.35 6.71 18.99
N ALA A 82 -2.56 7.73 18.64
CA ALA A 82 -2.64 8.38 17.33
C ALA A 82 -2.01 7.53 16.22
N GLU A 83 -0.93 6.80 16.51
CA GLU A 83 -0.31 5.89 15.54
C GLU A 83 -1.23 4.69 15.25
N VAL A 84 -1.84 4.09 16.28
CA VAL A 84 -2.85 3.03 16.10
C VAL A 84 -4.03 3.51 15.25
N ASP A 85 -4.51 4.73 15.47
CA ASP A 85 -5.62 5.31 14.71
C ASP A 85 -5.25 5.59 13.26
N LYS A 86 -4.00 5.98 13.01
CA LYS A 86 -3.42 6.17 11.68
C LYS A 86 -3.29 4.85 10.94
N GLU A 87 -2.86 3.78 11.61
CA GLU A 87 -2.85 2.43 11.04
C GLU A 87 -4.25 1.95 10.67
N ARG A 88 -5.24 2.15 11.56
CA ARG A 88 -6.65 1.86 11.25
C ARG A 88 -7.11 2.61 9.99
N TYR A 89 -6.87 3.92 9.93
CA TYR A 89 -7.26 4.75 8.79
C TYR A 89 -6.62 4.28 7.49
N ASN A 90 -5.32 3.94 7.51
CA ASN A 90 -4.62 3.46 6.32
C ASN A 90 -5.22 2.14 5.81
N LYS A 91 -5.58 1.23 6.73
CA LYS A 91 -6.25 -0.02 6.39
C LYS A 91 -7.64 0.23 5.78
N GLU A 92 -8.46 1.04 6.43
CA GLU A 92 -9.80 1.40 5.92
C GLU A 92 -9.73 2.13 4.57
N LEU A 93 -8.73 2.98 4.35
CA LEU A 93 -8.52 3.69 3.08
C LEU A 93 -8.16 2.73 1.95
N LEU A 94 -7.31 1.75 2.24
CA LEU A 94 -6.92 0.72 1.27
C LEU A 94 -8.13 -0.14 0.88
N GLU A 95 -8.95 -0.55 1.84
CA GLU A 95 -10.21 -1.28 1.60
C GLU A 95 -11.23 -0.43 0.82
N TYR A 96 -11.37 0.86 1.16
CA TYR A 96 -12.27 1.78 0.45
C TYR A 96 -11.85 1.98 -1.03
N ASN A 97 -10.54 2.12 -1.29
CA ASN A 97 -10.03 2.26 -2.65
C ASN A 97 -10.27 0.98 -3.47
N GLN A 98 -10.01 -0.20 -2.91
CA GLN A 98 -10.27 -1.48 -3.57
C GLN A 98 -11.77 -1.69 -3.86
N LEU A 99 -12.65 -1.31 -2.94
CA LEU A 99 -14.11 -1.39 -3.15
C LEU A 99 -14.58 -0.44 -4.27
N ASN A 100 -13.98 0.75 -4.36
CA ASN A 100 -14.32 1.70 -5.41
C ASN A 100 -13.79 1.26 -6.78
N GLU A 101 -12.59 0.68 -6.85
CA GLU A 101 -12.03 0.09 -8.07
C GLU A 101 -12.87 -1.09 -8.56
N SER A 102 -13.25 -2.01 -7.65
CA SER A 102 -14.08 -3.16 -8.00
C SER A 102 -15.53 -2.78 -8.36
N LYS A 103 -16.09 -1.71 -7.78
CA LYS A 103 -17.35 -1.13 -8.27
C LYS A 103 -17.20 -0.55 -9.68
N LYS A 104 -16.12 0.18 -9.96
CA LYS A 104 -15.84 0.77 -11.28
C LYS A 104 -15.70 -0.31 -12.37
N ILE A 105 -15.06 -1.44 -12.05
CA ILE A 105 -14.90 -2.59 -12.95
C ILE A 105 -16.26 -3.28 -13.25
N LYS A 106 -17.10 -3.48 -12.24
CA LYS A 106 -18.45 -4.05 -12.42
C LYS A 106 -19.39 -3.14 -13.22
N LEU A 107 -19.20 -1.82 -13.12
CA LEU A 107 -19.92 -0.84 -13.92
C LEU A 107 -19.49 -0.88 -15.40
N SER A 108 -18.22 -1.14 -15.71
CA SER A 108 -17.75 -1.34 -17.10
C SER A 108 -18.14 -2.69 -17.70
N GLU A 109 -18.19 -3.78 -16.92
CA GLU A 109 -18.59 -5.11 -17.43
C GLU A 109 -20.09 -5.18 -17.81
N ASN A 110 -20.93 -4.34 -17.22
CA ASN A 110 -22.36 -4.23 -17.58
C ASN A 110 -22.61 -3.39 -18.85
N GLU A 111 -21.64 -2.58 -19.31
CA GLU A 111 -21.75 -1.86 -20.59
C GLU A 111 -21.27 -2.68 -21.79
N GLN A 112 -20.45 -3.73 -21.57
CA GLN A 112 -19.93 -4.58 -22.65
C GLN A 112 -20.88 -5.72 -23.09
N ASN A 113 -21.95 -6.04 -22.34
CA ASN A 113 -22.86 -7.16 -22.65
C ASN A 113 -24.13 -6.78 -23.44
N ASN A 114 -24.17 -5.59 -24.07
CA ASN A 114 -25.34 -5.10 -24.83
C ASN A 114 -25.03 -4.73 -26.28
N THR A 115 -23.95 -5.25 -26.88
CA THR A 115 -23.65 -4.99 -28.28
C THR A 115 -23.07 -6.23 -28.94
N ASP A 116 -23.94 -7.02 -29.55
CA ASP A 116 -23.58 -7.97 -30.60
C ASP A 116 -24.46 -7.72 -31.82
N HIS A 117 -23.86 -7.91 -33.00
CA HIS A 117 -24.39 -7.84 -34.36
C HIS A 117 -24.56 -6.46 -35.04
N ASP A 118 -23.50 -5.99 -35.72
CA ASP A 118 -23.33 -6.21 -37.18
C ASP A 118 -22.05 -5.55 -37.74
N GLN A 119 -21.27 -6.32 -38.51
CA GLN A 119 -20.27 -5.83 -39.48
C GLN A 119 -20.83 -6.08 -40.89
N PRO A 120 -20.58 -5.25 -41.93
CA PRO A 120 -19.23 -5.07 -42.54
C PRO A 120 -19.05 -3.71 -43.31
N PRO A 121 -18.08 -3.49 -44.24
CA PRO A 121 -16.66 -3.83 -44.32
C PRO A 121 -15.73 -2.59 -44.48
N ILE A 122 -14.42 -2.85 -44.50
CA ILE A 122 -13.30 -1.91 -44.65
C ILE A 122 -13.28 -1.21 -46.04
N ILE A 123 -13.15 0.13 -46.08
CA ILE A 123 -12.73 0.91 -47.27
C ILE A 123 -11.74 2.03 -46.87
N ASN A 124 -10.72 2.16 -47.72
CA ASN A 124 -9.53 3.02 -47.69
C ASN A 124 -9.77 4.54 -47.60
N GLY A 125 -8.80 5.23 -46.99
CA GLY A 125 -8.01 6.31 -47.62
C GLY A 125 -8.65 7.67 -47.94
N GLN A 126 -7.94 8.72 -47.50
CA GLN A 126 -7.86 10.09 -48.04
C GLN A 126 -8.90 11.18 -47.65
N SER A 127 -8.40 12.10 -46.82
CA SER A 127 -8.17 13.52 -47.16
C SER A 127 -9.26 14.60 -46.95
N ASN A 128 -8.78 15.69 -46.33
CA ASN A 128 -8.94 17.12 -46.66
C ASN A 128 -9.94 18.03 -45.91
N SER A 129 -9.35 19.15 -45.46
CA SER A 129 -9.84 20.54 -45.54
C SER A 129 -10.96 20.96 -44.57
N THR A 130 -10.97 22.15 -43.96
CA THR A 130 -10.31 23.42 -44.29
C THR A 130 -10.43 24.42 -43.12
N ASN A 131 -9.35 25.13 -42.83
CA ASN A 131 -9.21 26.60 -42.70
C ASN A 131 -10.22 27.51 -41.97
N ASN A 132 -9.61 28.33 -41.09
CA ASN A 132 -9.62 29.81 -41.01
C ASN A 132 -10.63 30.57 -40.12
N ASN A 133 -10.05 31.15 -39.05
CA ASN A 133 -9.90 32.60 -38.75
C ASN A 133 -11.09 33.55 -38.95
N HIS A 134 -11.44 34.41 -37.96
CA HIS A 134 -10.79 35.71 -37.66
C HIS A 134 -11.70 36.63 -36.77
N THR A 135 -11.06 37.40 -35.88
CA THR A 135 -11.38 38.75 -35.34
C THR A 135 -12.72 39.17 -34.67
N SER A 136 -12.53 39.69 -33.45
CA SER A 136 -12.88 41.02 -32.88
C SER A 136 -14.27 41.69 -33.02
N LEU A 137 -14.73 42.15 -31.84
CA LEU A 137 -15.54 43.33 -31.48
C LEU A 137 -17.06 43.37 -31.74
N ASN A 138 -17.76 43.55 -30.60
CA ASN A 138 -19.08 44.12 -30.34
C ASN A 138 -20.35 43.51 -30.97
N GLY A 139 -21.30 43.17 -30.07
CA GLY A 139 -22.73 43.10 -30.39
C GLY A 139 -23.45 41.87 -29.84
N THR A 140 -23.96 42.00 -28.61
CA THR A 140 -25.13 41.32 -28.03
C THR A 140 -25.72 40.12 -28.78
N LYS A 141 -25.69 38.94 -28.14
CA LYS A 141 -26.87 38.10 -27.93
C LYS A 141 -26.57 36.99 -26.91
N ASP A 142 -27.55 36.79 -26.05
CA ASP A 142 -27.54 35.93 -24.88
C ASP A 142 -27.14 34.48 -25.18
N GLU A 143 -25.91 34.12 -24.83
CA GLU A 143 -25.56 32.74 -24.51
C GLU A 143 -24.93 32.73 -23.12
N LYS A 144 -25.52 31.95 -22.21
CA LYS A 144 -25.00 31.75 -20.86
C LYS A 144 -23.64 31.06 -20.93
N LYS A 145 -22.57 31.85 -21.05
CA LYS A 145 -21.20 31.38 -20.86
C LYS A 145 -21.02 31.00 -19.40
N GLU A 146 -20.64 29.74 -19.17
CA GLU A 146 -20.25 29.26 -17.85
C GLU A 146 -19.09 30.12 -17.33
N ILE A 147 -19.37 30.86 -16.25
CA ILE A 147 -18.45 31.82 -15.63
C ILE A 147 -17.28 31.04 -15.04
N ARG A 148 -16.08 31.23 -15.57
CA ARG A 148 -14.84 30.78 -14.92
C ARG A 148 -14.53 31.74 -13.78
N ILE A 149 -14.02 31.21 -12.67
CA ILE A 149 -13.50 32.04 -11.57
C ILE A 149 -12.31 32.83 -12.13
N GLY A 150 -12.52 34.11 -12.42
CA GLY A 150 -11.57 34.97 -13.14
C GLY A 150 -12.20 35.85 -14.24
N ASP A 151 -13.47 35.62 -14.62
CA ASP A 151 -14.18 36.43 -15.63
C ASP A 151 -14.72 37.77 -15.09
N TYR A 152 -14.01 38.38 -14.14
CA TYR A 152 -14.21 39.80 -13.83
C TYR A 152 -13.23 40.57 -14.72
N GLU A 153 -13.72 41.41 -15.62
CA GLU A 153 -12.90 42.45 -16.24
C GLU A 153 -12.40 43.39 -15.13
N ILE A 154 -11.33 42.99 -14.43
CA ILE A 154 -10.67 43.84 -13.43
C ILE A 154 -9.90 44.89 -14.22
N PRO A 155 -10.26 46.18 -14.16
CA PRO A 155 -9.63 47.19 -14.97
C PRO A 155 -8.15 47.32 -14.59
N ILE A 156 -7.28 47.39 -15.61
CA ILE A 156 -5.85 47.57 -15.43
C ILE A 156 -5.55 48.81 -14.59
N PHE A 157 -4.56 48.72 -13.69
CA PHE A 157 -4.16 49.76 -12.74
C PHE A 157 -5.15 50.12 -11.62
N THR A 158 -6.16 49.29 -11.37
CA THR A 158 -6.99 49.41 -10.15
C THR A 158 -6.32 48.74 -8.95
N GLU A 159 -6.71 49.15 -7.74
CA GLU A 159 -6.29 48.48 -6.49
C GLU A 159 -6.66 46.99 -6.50
N GLU A 160 -7.82 46.66 -7.08
CA GLU A 160 -8.29 45.28 -7.26
C GLU A 160 -7.40 44.46 -8.21
N PHE A 161 -6.87 45.07 -9.28
CA PHE A 161 -5.90 44.42 -10.18
C PHE A 161 -4.56 44.12 -9.48
N LEU A 162 -4.08 45.05 -8.66
CA LEU A 162 -2.83 44.87 -7.90
C LEU A 162 -2.97 43.75 -6.86
N ASP A 163 -4.09 43.71 -6.13
CA ASP A 163 -4.38 42.66 -5.15
C ASP A 163 -4.57 41.30 -5.82
N HIS A 164 -5.25 41.23 -6.96
CA HIS A 164 -5.42 39.99 -7.72
C HIS A 164 -4.08 39.42 -8.21
N ASN A 165 -3.22 40.25 -8.80
CA ASN A 165 -1.88 39.82 -9.20
C ASN A 165 -1.04 39.34 -8.00
N LYS A 166 -1.13 40.02 -6.87
CA LYS A 166 -0.47 39.60 -5.64
C LYS A 166 -0.96 38.23 -5.15
N ILE A 167 -2.26 37.96 -5.26
CA ILE A 167 -2.84 36.66 -4.91
C ILE A 167 -2.34 35.58 -5.87
N ILE A 168 -2.41 35.80 -7.19
CA ILE A 168 -1.93 34.85 -8.19
C ILE A 168 -0.45 34.54 -8.00
N ASP A 169 0.38 35.56 -7.78
CA ASP A 169 1.81 35.39 -7.54
C ASP A 169 2.08 34.61 -6.25
N SER A 170 1.24 34.77 -5.23
CA SER A 170 1.34 33.99 -3.99
C SER A 170 0.93 32.54 -4.20
N GLU A 171 -0.14 32.30 -4.97
CA GLU A 171 -0.61 30.96 -5.31
C GLU A 171 0.40 30.23 -6.19
N LEU A 172 0.98 30.89 -7.19
CA LEU A 172 2.02 30.34 -8.04
C LEU A 172 3.26 29.95 -7.24
N ARG A 173 3.65 30.75 -6.24
CA ARG A 173 4.74 30.38 -5.31
C ARG A 173 4.40 29.15 -4.48
N LEU A 174 3.18 29.06 -3.97
CA LEU A 174 2.73 27.90 -3.21
C LEU A 174 2.68 26.64 -4.08
N LEU A 175 2.19 26.73 -5.32
CA LEU A 175 2.17 25.64 -6.27
C LEU A 175 3.59 25.17 -6.61
N ARG A 176 4.51 26.10 -6.88
CA ARG A 176 5.93 25.77 -7.11
C ARG A 176 6.54 25.07 -5.92
N LYS A 177 6.30 25.55 -4.70
CA LYS A 177 6.77 24.90 -3.48
C LYS A 177 6.19 23.49 -3.34
N SER A 178 4.88 23.34 -3.50
CA SER A 178 4.22 22.03 -3.43
C SER A 178 4.73 21.07 -4.49
N ASN A 179 5.04 21.55 -5.70
CA ASN A 179 5.58 20.72 -6.76
C ASN A 179 6.98 20.19 -6.41
N ILE A 180 7.84 21.07 -5.86
CA ILE A 180 9.16 20.66 -5.36
C ILE A 180 9.02 19.62 -4.23
N ASP A 181 8.09 19.84 -3.29
CA ASP A 181 7.85 18.90 -2.20
C ASP A 181 7.39 17.51 -2.74
N TYR A 182 6.54 17.49 -3.77
CA TYR A 182 6.12 16.24 -4.43
C TYR A 182 7.26 15.58 -5.22
N GLU A 183 8.08 16.34 -5.93
CA GLU A 183 9.26 15.82 -6.63
C GLU A 183 10.24 15.15 -5.65
N GLN A 184 10.46 15.76 -4.48
CA GLN A 184 11.28 15.16 -3.42
C GLN A 184 10.66 13.87 -2.86
N GLN A 185 9.35 13.86 -2.61
CA GLN A 185 8.65 12.66 -2.14
C GLN A 185 8.74 11.52 -3.17
N ASN A 186 8.54 11.83 -4.46
CA ASN A 186 8.68 10.86 -5.54
C ASN A 186 10.10 10.29 -5.60
N SER A 187 11.13 11.13 -5.46
CA SER A 187 12.52 10.66 -5.43
C SER A 187 12.80 9.69 -4.25
N VAL A 188 12.25 9.98 -3.07
CA VAL A 188 12.37 9.07 -1.91
C VAL A 188 11.64 7.75 -2.17
N LEU A 189 10.45 7.79 -2.76
CA LEU A 189 9.68 6.61 -3.11
C LEU A 189 10.38 5.75 -4.16
N GLU A 190 10.94 6.36 -5.20
CA GLU A 190 11.72 5.67 -6.23
C GLU A 190 12.89 4.92 -5.61
N LYS A 191 13.65 5.56 -4.72
CA LYS A 191 14.73 4.93 -3.98
C LYS A 191 14.26 3.76 -3.12
N HIS A 192 13.10 3.89 -2.47
CA HIS A 192 12.53 2.80 -1.69
C HIS A 192 12.13 1.60 -2.57
N VAL A 193 11.50 1.87 -3.72
CA VAL A 193 11.16 0.84 -4.71
C VAL A 193 12.41 0.14 -5.22
N GLU A 194 13.48 0.87 -5.51
CA GLU A 194 14.74 0.29 -5.95
C GLU A 194 15.37 -0.60 -4.87
N ASN A 195 15.38 -0.15 -3.61
CA ASN A 195 15.83 -0.98 -2.49
C ASN A 195 15.02 -2.27 -2.35
N MET A 196 13.69 -2.21 -2.49
CA MET A 196 12.83 -3.40 -2.46
C MET A 196 13.11 -4.34 -3.63
N LYS A 197 13.26 -3.81 -4.85
CA LYS A 197 13.61 -4.61 -6.03
C LYS A 197 14.93 -5.36 -5.83
N ASN A 198 15.94 -4.69 -5.27
CA ASN A 198 17.22 -5.32 -4.94
C ASN A 198 17.06 -6.43 -3.88
N GLY A 199 16.22 -6.19 -2.87
CA GLY A 199 15.87 -7.20 -1.87
C GLY A 199 15.19 -8.43 -2.47
N ILE A 200 14.20 -8.22 -3.35
CA ILE A 200 13.50 -9.29 -4.08
C ILE A 200 14.48 -10.09 -4.92
N SER A 201 15.31 -9.43 -5.74
CA SER A 201 16.30 -10.11 -6.59
C SER A 201 17.27 -10.97 -5.78
N LYS A 202 17.70 -10.49 -4.60
CA LYS A 202 18.56 -11.28 -3.71
C LYS A 202 17.85 -12.54 -3.19
N LEU A 203 16.60 -12.41 -2.73
CA LEU A 203 15.80 -13.53 -2.23
C LEU A 203 15.48 -14.55 -3.32
N GLU A 204 15.20 -14.08 -4.55
CA GLU A 204 14.99 -14.95 -5.70
C GLU A 204 16.23 -15.78 -6.03
N ASN A 205 17.41 -15.15 -6.01
CA ASN A 205 18.68 -15.84 -6.23
C ASN A 205 18.96 -16.89 -5.14
N GLU A 206 18.75 -16.55 -3.87
CA GLU A 206 18.90 -17.49 -2.76
C GLU A 206 17.93 -18.67 -2.88
N THR A 207 16.66 -18.39 -3.20
CA THR A 207 15.63 -19.41 -3.42
C THR A 207 16.03 -20.34 -4.56
N LYS A 208 16.55 -19.80 -5.66
CA LYS A 208 17.04 -20.59 -6.80
C LYS A 208 18.20 -21.52 -6.42
N ILE A 209 19.15 -21.01 -5.62
CA ILE A 209 20.28 -21.81 -5.13
C ILE A 209 19.77 -22.94 -4.22
N LEU A 210 18.88 -22.65 -3.28
CA LEU A 210 18.31 -23.64 -2.37
C LEU A 210 17.50 -24.71 -3.13
N ASN A 211 16.70 -24.29 -4.11
CA ASN A 211 15.97 -25.23 -4.96
C ASN A 211 16.90 -26.16 -5.74
N ASN A 212 18.01 -25.64 -6.29
CA ASN A 212 19.00 -26.47 -6.97
C ASN A 212 19.68 -27.46 -6.00
N LYS A 213 20.06 -27.02 -4.80
CA LYS A 213 20.62 -27.91 -3.77
C LYS A 213 19.63 -29.00 -3.37
N ASN A 214 18.37 -28.64 -3.14
CA ASN A 214 17.31 -29.60 -2.84
C ASN A 214 17.13 -30.59 -3.99
N LYS A 215 17.14 -30.14 -5.25
CA LYS A 215 17.04 -31.02 -6.42
C LYS A 215 18.18 -32.04 -6.49
N ILE A 216 19.41 -31.61 -6.19
CA ILE A 216 20.58 -32.51 -6.12
C ILE A 216 20.40 -33.52 -4.98
N LEU A 217 20.00 -33.08 -3.79
CA LEU A 217 19.75 -33.96 -2.65
C LEU A 217 18.63 -34.97 -2.91
N GLN A 218 17.54 -34.57 -3.58
CA GLN A 218 16.47 -35.48 -3.98
C GLN A 218 16.98 -36.52 -4.98
N THR A 219 17.76 -36.10 -5.97
CA THR A 219 18.39 -37.02 -6.93
C THR A 219 19.29 -38.04 -6.22
N TYR A 220 20.07 -37.60 -5.22
CA TYR A 220 20.89 -38.49 -4.40
C TYR A 220 20.03 -39.49 -3.61
N LEU A 221 18.96 -38.98 -2.99
CA LEU A 221 18.02 -39.79 -2.20
C LEU A 221 17.33 -40.85 -3.06
N ASP A 222 16.89 -40.50 -4.27
CA ASP A 222 16.26 -41.43 -5.21
C ASP A 222 17.23 -42.52 -5.67
N LYS A 223 18.49 -42.15 -5.98
CA LYS A 223 19.53 -43.12 -6.28
C LYS A 223 19.75 -44.07 -5.10
N LEU A 224 19.86 -43.55 -3.89
CA LEU A 224 20.04 -44.35 -2.67
C LEU A 224 18.86 -45.31 -2.45
N ARG A 225 17.62 -44.81 -2.58
CA ARG A 225 16.40 -45.64 -2.48
C ARG A 225 16.41 -46.77 -3.51
N SER A 226 16.75 -46.48 -4.75
CA SER A 226 16.85 -47.49 -5.81
C SER A 226 17.92 -48.54 -5.51
N THR A 227 19.12 -48.12 -5.09
CA THR A 227 20.21 -49.04 -4.72
C THR A 227 19.80 -49.94 -3.55
N LEU A 228 19.19 -49.38 -2.51
CA LEU A 228 18.73 -50.15 -1.34
C LEU A 228 17.58 -51.10 -1.70
N ALA A 229 16.60 -50.64 -2.48
CA ALA A 229 15.49 -51.48 -2.94
C ALA A 229 16.01 -52.69 -3.72
N ASN A 230 16.91 -52.48 -4.68
CA ASN A 230 17.51 -53.56 -5.46
C ASN A 230 18.29 -54.55 -4.59
N ALA A 231 19.07 -54.05 -3.63
CA ALA A 231 19.92 -54.88 -2.78
C ALA A 231 19.13 -55.73 -1.77
N LEU A 232 18.03 -55.19 -1.27
CA LEU A 232 17.19 -55.82 -0.24
C LEU A 232 15.92 -56.46 -0.81
N HIS A 233 15.75 -56.44 -2.13
CA HIS A 233 14.59 -57.02 -2.83
C HIS A 233 14.39 -58.51 -2.53
N SER A 234 15.48 -59.27 -2.38
CA SER A 234 15.42 -60.72 -2.12
C SER A 234 15.31 -61.10 -0.64
N LEU A 235 15.20 -60.12 0.26
CA LEU A 235 15.25 -60.35 1.70
C LEU A 235 13.91 -59.98 2.37
N PRO A 236 13.04 -60.95 2.64
CA PRO A 236 11.80 -60.70 3.36
C PRO A 236 12.08 -60.44 4.85
N LEU A 237 11.39 -59.45 5.42
CA LEU A 237 11.50 -59.16 6.84
C LEU A 237 10.44 -59.88 7.68
N GLN A 238 9.34 -60.41 7.15
CA GLN A 238 8.40 -61.25 7.92
C GLN A 238 7.44 -62.03 7.01
N SER A 239 6.91 -63.13 7.55
CA SER A 239 6.02 -64.14 6.95
C SER A 239 4.59 -63.66 6.61
N ASN A 240 4.36 -62.35 6.51
CA ASN A 240 3.09 -61.79 6.06
C ASN A 240 3.27 -61.35 4.61
N ASP A 241 2.38 -61.82 3.73
CA ASP A 241 2.45 -61.75 2.26
C ASP A 241 2.65 -60.34 1.63
N GLU A 242 2.62 -59.26 2.42
CA GLU A 242 2.70 -57.88 1.94
C GLU A 242 4.14 -57.29 1.88
N LEU A 243 5.15 -57.92 2.49
CA LEU A 243 6.55 -57.42 2.52
C LEU A 243 7.56 -58.47 2.05
N ASN A 244 7.33 -59.00 0.84
CA ASN A 244 8.20 -59.91 0.11
C ASN A 244 9.48 -59.23 -0.43
N GLY A 245 10.14 -58.43 0.41
CA GLY A 245 11.36 -57.70 0.08
C GLY A 245 11.18 -56.21 -0.17
N ALA A 246 12.31 -55.51 -0.30
CA ALA A 246 12.32 -54.07 -0.52
C ALA A 246 11.95 -53.71 -1.97
N THR A 247 11.13 -52.68 -2.14
CA THR A 247 10.75 -52.07 -3.41
C THR A 247 10.85 -50.55 -3.30
N LEU A 248 10.87 -49.84 -4.43
CA LEU A 248 10.91 -48.37 -4.44
C LEU A 248 9.76 -47.73 -3.65
N ASP A 249 8.57 -48.32 -3.69
CA ASP A 249 7.38 -47.79 -3.01
C ASP A 249 7.36 -48.08 -1.51
N ASN A 250 8.02 -49.16 -1.07
CA ASN A 250 8.00 -49.60 0.33
C ASN A 250 9.32 -49.36 1.08
N ILE A 251 10.38 -48.89 0.40
CA ILE A 251 11.74 -48.86 0.96
C ILE A 251 11.85 -48.09 2.28
N ASP A 252 11.16 -46.95 2.40
CA ASP A 252 11.21 -46.15 3.62
C ASP A 252 10.55 -46.89 4.80
N LYS A 253 9.41 -47.55 4.54
CA LYS A 253 8.72 -48.37 5.54
C LYS A 253 9.55 -49.61 5.89
N TYR A 254 10.14 -50.26 4.90
CA TYR A 254 11.02 -51.42 5.06
C TYR A 254 12.25 -51.08 5.91
N MET A 255 12.93 -49.96 5.63
CA MET A 255 14.11 -49.52 6.38
C MET A 255 13.76 -49.08 7.81
N ASN A 256 12.60 -48.46 8.02
CA ASN A 256 12.10 -48.14 9.36
C ASN A 256 11.80 -49.41 10.18
N GLU A 257 11.18 -50.41 9.57
CA GLU A 257 10.93 -51.72 10.19
C GLU A 257 12.24 -52.45 10.54
N LEU A 258 13.21 -52.41 9.62
CA LEU A 258 14.56 -52.96 9.86
C LEU A 258 15.26 -52.24 11.01
N LYS A 259 15.15 -50.91 11.10
CA LYS A 259 15.71 -50.09 12.18
C LYS A 259 15.04 -50.42 13.52
N SER A 260 13.71 -50.50 13.58
CA SER A 260 12.96 -50.86 14.79
C SER A 260 13.39 -52.23 15.33
N ARG A 261 13.62 -53.21 14.45
CA ARG A 261 14.11 -54.55 14.82
C ARG A 261 15.55 -54.55 15.30
N ALA A 262 16.39 -53.71 14.71
CA ALA A 262 17.75 -53.52 15.19
C ALA A 262 17.77 -52.94 16.61
N GLN A 263 16.80 -52.07 16.94
CA GLN A 263 16.67 -51.44 18.25
C GLN A 263 16.01 -52.33 19.31
N SER A 264 15.10 -53.24 18.92
CA SER A 264 14.43 -54.16 19.85
C SER A 264 15.28 -55.36 20.30
N ASN A 265 16.60 -55.33 20.05
CA ASN A 265 17.57 -56.38 20.36
C ASN A 265 17.19 -57.77 19.80
N SER A 266 16.32 -57.81 18.79
CA SER A 266 15.90 -59.02 18.11
C SER A 266 16.94 -59.40 17.04
N HIS A 267 17.82 -60.35 17.36
CA HIS A 267 18.82 -60.86 16.43
C HIS A 267 18.25 -61.98 15.55
N GLY A 268 17.53 -61.59 14.49
CA GLY A 268 17.08 -62.51 13.45
C GLY A 268 18.13 -62.74 12.37
N HIS A 269 18.15 -63.93 11.75
CA HIS A 269 19.03 -64.24 10.61
C HIS A 269 18.87 -63.20 9.47
N SER A 270 17.62 -62.79 9.18
CA SER A 270 17.34 -61.76 8.17
C SER A 270 17.97 -60.41 8.51
N LEU A 271 18.00 -60.01 9.79
CA LEU A 271 18.61 -58.74 10.21
C LEU A 271 20.13 -58.75 10.00
N ASN A 272 20.80 -59.86 10.32
CA ASN A 272 22.24 -60.00 10.12
C ASN A 272 22.58 -60.01 8.62
N LYS A 273 21.79 -60.72 7.81
CA LYS A 273 21.93 -60.74 6.35
C LYS A 273 21.71 -59.36 5.73
N ALA A 274 20.72 -58.60 6.22
CA ALA A 274 20.48 -57.21 5.80
C ALA A 274 21.67 -56.31 6.14
N LYS A 275 22.22 -56.41 7.37
CA LYS A 275 23.41 -55.66 7.78
C LYS A 275 24.61 -55.95 6.88
N ASP A 276 24.82 -57.21 6.52
CA ASP A 276 25.94 -57.61 5.66
C ASP A 276 25.77 -57.16 4.21
N ILE A 277 24.54 -57.19 3.68
CA ILE A 277 24.21 -56.62 2.37
C ILE A 277 24.50 -55.11 2.38
N ILE A 278 23.99 -54.38 3.37
CA ILE A 278 24.18 -52.92 3.47
C ILE A 278 25.66 -52.55 3.63
N ARG A 279 26.45 -53.31 4.40
CA ARG A 279 27.90 -53.08 4.53
C ARG A 279 28.67 -53.25 3.23
N LYS A 280 28.18 -54.11 2.33
CA LYS A 280 28.79 -54.36 1.02
C LYS A 280 28.31 -53.39 -0.06
N LEU A 281 27.33 -52.53 0.24
CA LEU A 281 26.89 -51.51 -0.70
C LEU A 281 27.96 -50.44 -0.83
N ASP A 282 28.42 -50.25 -2.06
CA ASP A 282 29.22 -49.10 -2.40
C ASP A 282 28.30 -47.88 -2.59
N LEU A 283 28.40 -46.96 -1.64
CA LEU A 283 27.63 -45.72 -1.63
C LEU A 283 28.45 -44.52 -2.13
N GLN A 284 29.73 -44.71 -2.46
CA GLN A 284 30.65 -43.61 -2.82
C GLN A 284 30.30 -42.99 -4.18
N HIS A 285 29.67 -43.75 -5.06
CA HIS A 285 29.27 -43.28 -6.40
C HIS A 285 27.90 -42.58 -6.43
N LEU A 286 27.15 -42.59 -5.33
CA LEU A 286 25.82 -41.97 -5.27
C LEU A 286 25.90 -40.43 -5.31
N SER A 287 26.99 -39.85 -4.78
CA SER A 287 27.22 -38.41 -4.72
C SER A 287 27.67 -37.79 -6.04
N THR A 288 28.02 -38.59 -7.04
CA THR A 288 28.36 -38.10 -8.37
C THR A 288 27.07 -37.73 -9.09
N ILE A 289 26.69 -36.45 -9.00
CA ILE A 289 25.58 -35.80 -9.71
C ILE A 289 26.16 -34.63 -10.49
#